data_AF-A0A1V5ZDL8-F1
#
_entry.id   AF-A0A1V5ZDL8-F1
#
_cell.length_a   1.000
_cell.length_b   1.000
_cell.length_c   1.000
_cell.angle_alpha   90.00
_cell.angle_beta   90.00
_cell.angle_gamma   90.00
#
_symmetry.space_group_name_H-M   'P 1'
#
loop_
_entity.id
_entity.type
_entity.pdbx_description
1 polymer ?
#
loop_
_entity_poly.entity_id
_entity_poly.type
_entity_poly.pdbx_seq_one_letter_code
_entity_poly.pdbx_strand_id
1 'polypeptide(L)'
;MIFPPHCKCVGYAGNKPVGDKVYFLSQYLIHEVSEGYEILAVEPEDGPGMMRGIKSVTRIAGPDEVFQYPDPVVLHNRGDLIHKALKSPKRCTIFTGIDEHMIFICDPDPKSLLEVHVYDVTPPRPHLAGTLEILENAGIFGELEIRFCYHVNDIRETKADAYPCKAGGFSRTIDSDRLSGDEQVAGCVTARQVLRDCYGHDFPLIDICPANAVSEEPFIARCCRAERSGIQTLNGKKGVVVHWGSSPKQITDALYALIDEWRSE
;
A
#
# COMPACT_ATOMS: atom_id res chain seq x y z
N MET A 1 -0.47 -17.82 -8.20
CA MET A 1 -1.54 -16.83 -8.42
C MET A 1 -1.75 -16.57 -9.90
N ILE A 2 -2.99 -16.67 -10.39
CA ILE A 2 -3.42 -16.16 -11.69
C ILE A 2 -4.30 -14.95 -11.42
N PHE A 3 -3.85 -13.79 -11.86
CA PHE A 3 -4.56 -12.53 -11.70
C PHE A 3 -4.42 -11.74 -13.00
N PRO A 4 -5.48 -11.65 -13.83
CA PRO A 4 -5.42 -10.91 -15.09
C PRO A 4 -4.91 -9.48 -14.88
N PRO A 5 -4.10 -8.93 -15.79
CA PRO A 5 -3.55 -7.58 -15.64
C PRO A 5 -4.66 -6.51 -15.70
N HIS A 6 -5.76 -6.80 -16.39
CA HIS A 6 -6.90 -5.89 -16.51
C HIS A 6 -8.16 -6.67 -16.89
N CYS A 7 -9.34 -6.19 -16.48
CA CYS A 7 -10.63 -6.78 -16.88
C CYS A 7 -10.87 -6.84 -18.41
N LYS A 8 -10.20 -6.01 -19.22
CA LYS A 8 -10.30 -6.07 -20.70
C LYS A 8 -9.75 -7.36 -21.30
N CYS A 9 -8.93 -8.09 -20.54
CA CYS A 9 -8.41 -9.39 -20.91
C CYS A 9 -9.32 -10.54 -20.49
N VAL A 10 -10.44 -10.26 -19.81
CA VAL A 10 -11.39 -11.23 -19.29
C VAL A 10 -12.71 -11.07 -20.04
N GLY A 11 -13.08 -12.06 -20.85
CA GLY A 11 -14.41 -12.14 -21.43
C GLY A 11 -15.43 -12.70 -20.43
N TYR A 12 -16.69 -12.38 -20.65
CA TYR A 12 -17.83 -13.04 -20.00
C TYR A 12 -18.65 -13.79 -21.06
N ALA A 13 -18.89 -15.08 -20.84
CA ALA A 13 -19.77 -15.91 -21.67
C ALA A 13 -20.95 -16.41 -20.83
N GLY A 14 -22.15 -15.96 -21.18
CA GLY A 14 -23.41 -16.44 -20.61
C GLY A 14 -24.39 -16.90 -21.71
N ASN A 15 -25.70 -16.76 -21.46
CA ASN A 15 -26.75 -17.46 -22.21
C ASN A 15 -27.15 -16.94 -23.62
N LYS A 16 -26.40 -16.04 -24.31
CA LYS A 16 -26.67 -15.59 -25.72
C LYS A 16 -25.62 -14.62 -26.31
N PRO A 17 -25.43 -14.57 -27.65
CA PRO A 17 -24.65 -15.51 -28.45
C PRO A 17 -23.34 -14.86 -28.89
N VAL A 18 -22.21 -15.36 -28.42
CA VAL A 18 -21.04 -15.41 -29.29
C VAL A 18 -20.41 -16.77 -29.04
N GLY A 19 -20.61 -17.69 -30.00
CA GLY A 19 -20.27 -19.12 -29.90
C GLY A 19 -18.77 -19.39 -29.71
N ASP A 20 -18.08 -19.90 -30.73
CA ASP A 20 -16.67 -20.30 -30.64
C ASP A 20 -15.69 -19.10 -30.80
N LYS A 21 -16.08 -17.90 -30.32
CA LYS A 21 -15.31 -16.66 -30.51
C LYS A 21 -15.17 -15.84 -29.24
N VAL A 22 -14.04 -15.15 -29.13
CA VAL A 22 -13.68 -14.26 -28.01
C VAL A 22 -13.26 -12.88 -28.49
N TYR A 23 -13.29 -11.88 -27.61
CA TYR A 23 -12.77 -10.55 -27.90
C TYR A 23 -11.25 -10.62 -28.15
N PHE A 24 -10.71 -9.80 -29.05
CA PHE A 24 -9.32 -9.92 -29.49
C PHE A 24 -8.27 -9.73 -28.38
N LEU A 25 -8.63 -9.10 -27.25
CA LEU A 25 -7.77 -8.98 -26.07
C LEU A 25 -8.00 -10.07 -25.02
N SER A 26 -9.02 -10.92 -25.18
CA SER A 26 -9.35 -11.97 -24.22
C SER A 26 -8.20 -12.96 -24.11
N GLN A 27 -7.70 -13.10 -22.89
CA GLN A 27 -6.78 -14.18 -22.48
C GLN A 27 -7.50 -15.17 -21.56
N TYR A 28 -8.61 -14.72 -20.98
CA TYR A 28 -9.43 -15.51 -20.06
C TYR A 28 -10.91 -15.34 -20.38
N LEU A 29 -11.70 -16.32 -19.99
CA LEU A 29 -13.15 -16.31 -20.09
C LEU A 29 -13.76 -16.78 -18.76
N ILE A 30 -14.66 -15.97 -18.20
CA ILE A 30 -15.59 -16.39 -17.17
C ILE A 30 -16.81 -16.94 -17.90
N HIS A 31 -17.06 -18.23 -17.78
CA HIS A 31 -18.15 -18.92 -18.45
C HIS A 31 -19.20 -19.36 -17.44
N GLU A 32 -20.43 -18.87 -17.62
CA GLU A 32 -21.58 -19.24 -16.82
C GLU A 32 -22.11 -20.61 -17.25
N VAL A 33 -22.16 -21.55 -16.31
CA VAL A 33 -22.66 -22.91 -16.50
C VAL A 33 -23.77 -23.20 -15.49
N SER A 34 -24.52 -24.29 -15.66
CA SER A 34 -25.68 -24.60 -14.81
C SER A 34 -25.36 -24.70 -13.31
N GLU A 35 -24.11 -25.03 -12.96
CA GLU A 35 -23.64 -25.22 -11.58
C GLU A 35 -22.93 -23.98 -11.01
N GLY A 36 -22.82 -22.88 -11.77
CA GLY A 36 -22.13 -21.65 -11.37
C GLY A 36 -21.23 -21.10 -12.48
N TYR A 37 -19.94 -20.94 -12.19
CA TYR A 37 -18.98 -20.39 -13.14
C TYR A 37 -17.77 -21.29 -13.29
N GLU A 38 -17.26 -21.41 -14.52
CA GLU A 38 -15.91 -21.90 -14.76
C GLU A 38 -15.01 -20.78 -15.31
N ILE A 39 -13.71 -20.92 -15.07
CA ILE A 39 -12.70 -19.99 -15.56
C ILE A 39 -11.84 -20.72 -16.59
N LEU A 40 -11.72 -20.13 -17.77
CA LEU A 40 -10.95 -20.69 -18.89
C LEU A 40 -9.82 -19.73 -19.26
N ALA A 41 -8.65 -20.27 -19.59
CA ALA A 41 -7.66 -19.59 -20.42
C ALA A 41 -8.06 -19.78 -21.89
N VAL A 42 -7.99 -18.70 -22.67
CA VAL A 42 -8.32 -18.70 -24.10
C VAL A 42 -7.24 -17.98 -24.89
N GLU A 43 -6.91 -18.51 -26.06
CA GLU A 43 -6.05 -17.85 -27.04
C GLU A 43 -6.88 -17.48 -28.27
N PRO A 44 -7.08 -16.19 -28.57
CA PRO A 44 -7.74 -15.77 -29.81
C PRO A 44 -6.88 -16.14 -31.02
N GLU A 45 -7.50 -16.58 -32.12
CA GLU A 45 -6.83 -16.75 -33.41
C GLU A 45 -6.21 -15.41 -33.90
N ASP A 46 -5.24 -15.50 -34.79
CA ASP A 46 -4.74 -14.33 -35.50
C ASP A 46 -5.76 -13.84 -36.53
N GLY A 47 -5.91 -12.53 -36.66
CA GLY A 47 -6.76 -11.97 -37.71
C GLY A 47 -7.31 -10.57 -37.42
N PRO A 48 -7.95 -9.96 -38.43
CA PRO A 48 -8.64 -8.69 -38.28
C PRO A 48 -9.98 -8.86 -37.55
N GLY A 49 -10.45 -7.79 -36.91
CA GLY A 49 -11.76 -7.73 -36.27
C GLY A 49 -11.73 -7.86 -34.75
N MET A 50 -12.83 -7.46 -34.12
CA MET A 50 -12.97 -7.38 -32.67
C MET A 50 -13.24 -8.74 -32.01
N MET A 51 -13.93 -9.64 -32.72
CA MET A 51 -14.25 -11.00 -32.28
C MET A 51 -13.49 -12.00 -33.13
N ARG A 52 -12.71 -12.89 -32.50
CA ARG A 52 -11.85 -13.86 -33.18
C ARG A 52 -12.21 -15.28 -32.78
N GLY A 53 -11.92 -16.25 -33.64
CA GLY A 53 -12.00 -17.67 -33.26
C GLY A 53 -11.10 -17.99 -32.08
N ILE A 54 -11.36 -19.11 -31.42
CA ILE A 54 -10.52 -19.58 -30.30
C ILE A 54 -9.51 -20.60 -30.85
N LYS A 55 -8.23 -20.25 -30.83
CA LYS A 55 -7.13 -21.12 -31.23
C LYS A 55 -6.90 -22.22 -30.21
N SER A 56 -6.98 -21.89 -28.92
CA SER A 56 -6.83 -22.85 -27.82
C SER A 56 -7.67 -22.45 -26.61
N VAL A 57 -8.14 -23.45 -25.86
CA VAL A 57 -8.89 -23.28 -24.61
C VAL A 57 -8.36 -24.27 -23.57
N THR A 58 -8.16 -23.81 -22.34
CA THR A 58 -7.76 -24.65 -21.21
C THR A 58 -8.57 -24.26 -19.98
N ARG A 59 -9.19 -25.24 -19.31
CA ARG A 59 -9.92 -24.98 -18.06
C ARG A 59 -8.95 -24.72 -16.92
N ILE A 60 -9.11 -23.57 -16.25
CA ILE A 60 -8.34 -23.18 -15.06
C ILE A 60 -9.05 -23.69 -13.80
N ALA A 61 -10.36 -23.50 -13.71
CA ALA A 61 -11.15 -23.87 -12.54
C ALA A 61 -12.60 -24.22 -12.91
N GLY A 62 -13.14 -25.25 -12.28
CA GLY A 62 -14.56 -25.63 -12.39
C GLY A 62 -15.49 -24.91 -11.39
N PRO A 63 -16.81 -25.11 -11.48
CA PRO A 63 -17.80 -24.49 -10.59
C PRO A 63 -17.59 -24.77 -9.10
N ASP A 64 -17.07 -25.95 -8.75
CA ASP A 64 -16.73 -26.34 -7.40
C ASP A 64 -15.49 -25.58 -6.85
N GLU A 65 -14.63 -25.07 -7.73
CA GLU A 65 -13.41 -24.32 -7.42
C GLU A 65 -13.57 -22.79 -7.45
N VAL A 66 -14.71 -22.29 -7.94
CA VAL A 66 -14.97 -20.84 -8.14
C VAL A 66 -15.98 -20.28 -7.14
N PHE A 67 -15.60 -19.19 -6.48
CA PHE A 67 -16.45 -18.37 -5.61
C PHE A 67 -16.72 -17.02 -6.28
N GLN A 68 -17.98 -16.58 -6.31
CA GLN A 68 -18.34 -15.24 -6.75
C GLN A 68 -18.40 -14.32 -5.52
N TYR A 69 -17.58 -13.28 -5.50
CA TYR A 69 -17.62 -12.29 -4.45
C TYR A 69 -18.94 -11.48 -4.55
N PRO A 70 -19.70 -11.30 -3.45
CA PRO A 70 -21.08 -10.85 -3.53
C PRO A 70 -21.24 -9.34 -3.79
N ASP A 71 -20.31 -8.52 -3.31
CA ASP A 71 -20.42 -7.06 -3.39
C ASP A 71 -19.60 -6.50 -4.56
N PRO A 72 -20.06 -5.41 -5.22
CA PRO A 72 -19.24 -4.70 -6.19
C PRO A 72 -17.94 -4.18 -5.59
N VAL A 73 -16.86 -4.18 -6.38
CA VAL A 73 -15.52 -3.75 -5.95
C VAL A 73 -14.89 -2.74 -6.91
N VAL A 74 -13.81 -2.08 -6.46
CA VAL A 74 -12.96 -1.25 -7.32
C VAL A 74 -11.91 -2.16 -7.96
N LEU A 75 -12.09 -2.49 -9.24
CA LEU A 75 -11.23 -3.46 -9.95
C LEU A 75 -9.76 -3.03 -10.05
N HIS A 76 -9.48 -1.73 -9.97
CA HIS A 76 -8.13 -1.18 -9.97
C HIS A 76 -7.42 -1.31 -8.61
N ASN A 77 -8.15 -1.62 -7.52
CA ASN A 77 -7.55 -1.88 -6.22
C ASN A 77 -7.08 -3.32 -6.09
N ARG A 78 -6.01 -3.66 -6.82
CA ARG A 78 -5.45 -5.01 -6.92
C ARG A 78 -5.02 -5.56 -5.56
N GLY A 79 -4.47 -4.72 -4.68
CA GLY A 79 -4.12 -5.09 -3.30
C GLY A 79 -5.33 -5.57 -2.50
N ASP A 80 -6.42 -4.80 -2.51
CA ASP A 80 -7.67 -5.18 -1.85
C ASP A 80 -8.29 -6.45 -2.45
N LEU A 81 -8.25 -6.61 -3.78
CA LEU A 81 -8.72 -7.83 -4.44
C LEU A 81 -7.95 -9.07 -3.97
N ILE A 82 -6.63 -8.99 -3.85
CA ILE A 82 -5.80 -10.09 -3.33
C ILE A 82 -6.21 -10.42 -1.89
N HIS A 83 -6.38 -9.41 -1.03
CA HIS A 83 -6.79 -9.62 0.37
C HIS A 83 -8.18 -10.25 0.49
N LYS A 84 -9.13 -9.82 -0.34
CA LYS A 84 -10.47 -10.43 -0.42
C LYS A 84 -10.39 -11.87 -0.90
N ALA A 85 -9.61 -12.14 -1.95
CA ALA A 85 -9.45 -13.49 -2.49
C ALA A 85 -8.79 -14.45 -1.49
N LEU A 86 -7.82 -13.99 -0.68
CA LEU A 86 -7.20 -14.79 0.38
C LEU A 86 -8.19 -15.25 1.46
N LYS A 87 -9.31 -14.56 1.62
CA LYS A 87 -10.38 -14.87 2.59
C LYS A 87 -11.53 -15.66 1.96
N SER A 88 -11.53 -15.83 0.65
CA SER A 88 -12.59 -16.57 -0.05
C SER A 88 -12.52 -18.07 0.27
N PRO A 89 -13.67 -18.76 0.28
CA PRO A 89 -13.74 -20.18 0.64
C PRO A 89 -13.20 -21.12 -0.45
N LYS A 90 -12.92 -20.61 -1.64
CA LYS A 90 -12.47 -21.40 -2.80
C LYS A 90 -11.22 -20.78 -3.41
N ARG A 91 -10.47 -21.59 -4.16
CA ARG A 91 -9.19 -21.20 -4.74
C ARG A 91 -9.30 -20.05 -5.76
N CYS A 92 -10.43 -19.94 -6.46
CA CYS A 92 -10.68 -18.87 -7.41
C CYS A 92 -11.82 -17.98 -6.93
N THR A 93 -11.59 -16.67 -6.95
CA THR A 93 -12.60 -15.65 -6.64
C THR A 93 -12.86 -14.79 -7.87
N ILE A 94 -14.11 -14.72 -8.30
CA ILE A 94 -14.58 -13.77 -9.30
C ILE A 94 -15.06 -12.50 -8.59
N PHE A 95 -14.68 -11.36 -9.13
CA PHE A 95 -15.09 -10.04 -8.66
C PHE A 95 -15.82 -9.29 -9.78
N THR A 96 -16.88 -8.58 -9.41
CA THR A 96 -17.62 -7.69 -10.30
C THR A 96 -17.35 -6.24 -9.92
N GLY A 97 -16.96 -5.43 -10.90
CA GLY A 97 -16.74 -4.00 -10.74
C GLY A 97 -18.04 -3.24 -10.61
N ILE A 98 -17.96 -2.00 -10.12
CA ILE A 98 -19.11 -1.06 -10.08
C ILE A 98 -19.67 -0.79 -11.49
N ASP A 99 -18.82 -0.93 -12.51
CA ASP A 99 -19.14 -0.82 -13.93
C ASP A 99 -19.49 -2.16 -14.60
N GLU A 100 -19.77 -3.20 -13.80
CA GLU A 100 -20.13 -4.56 -14.20
C GLU A 100 -19.04 -5.35 -14.95
N HIS A 101 -17.85 -4.78 -15.15
CA HIS A 101 -16.72 -5.54 -15.64
C HIS A 101 -16.32 -6.61 -14.62
N MET A 102 -15.82 -7.75 -15.09
CA MET A 102 -15.41 -8.84 -14.20
C MET A 102 -13.90 -9.04 -14.24
N ILE A 103 -13.34 -9.47 -13.12
CA ILE A 103 -11.98 -10.00 -13.01
C ILE A 103 -12.01 -11.20 -12.06
N PHE A 104 -10.91 -11.95 -12.00
CA PHE A 104 -10.78 -13.03 -11.04
C PHE A 104 -9.37 -13.12 -10.49
N ILE A 105 -9.24 -13.79 -9.35
CA ILE A 105 -7.95 -14.21 -8.79
C ILE A 105 -8.05 -15.70 -8.47
N CYS A 106 -7.13 -16.49 -8.98
CA CYS A 106 -6.95 -17.90 -8.61
C CYS A 106 -5.64 -18.10 -7.84
N ASP A 107 -5.68 -18.94 -6.80
CA ASP A 107 -4.56 -19.25 -5.92
C ASP A 107 -3.85 -17.97 -5.42
N PRO A 108 -4.57 -17.09 -4.72
CA PRO A 108 -4.00 -15.84 -4.22
C PRO A 108 -2.81 -16.13 -3.30
N ASP A 109 -1.71 -15.40 -3.48
CA ASP A 109 -0.49 -15.57 -2.69
C ASP A 109 -0.27 -14.32 -1.82
N PRO A 110 -0.26 -14.43 -0.48
CA PRO A 110 -0.01 -13.27 0.37
C PRO A 110 1.39 -12.68 0.18
N LYS A 111 2.32 -13.43 -0.42
CA LYS A 111 3.68 -12.96 -0.75
C LYS A 111 3.75 -12.15 -2.04
N SER A 112 2.67 -12.07 -2.83
CA SER A 112 2.65 -11.23 -4.02
C SER A 112 2.55 -9.74 -3.70
N LEU A 113 2.12 -9.39 -2.48
CA LEU A 113 2.07 -8.01 -2.02
C LEU A 113 3.43 -7.60 -1.48
N LEU A 114 3.97 -6.51 -2.03
CA LEU A 114 5.19 -5.90 -1.52
C LEU A 114 4.89 -5.22 -0.17
N GLU A 115 5.57 -5.65 0.88
CA GLU A 115 5.45 -5.03 2.20
C GLU A 115 6.23 -3.71 2.23
N VAL A 116 5.55 -2.62 2.59
CA VAL A 116 6.15 -1.29 2.78
C VAL A 116 6.11 -0.94 4.26
N HIS A 117 7.27 -0.69 4.85
CA HIS A 117 7.42 -0.40 6.27
C HIS A 117 7.21 1.09 6.55
N VAL A 118 6.19 1.42 7.33
CA VAL A 118 5.83 2.81 7.68
C VAL A 118 6.39 3.14 9.05
N TYR A 119 7.32 4.09 9.14
CA TYR A 119 7.87 4.56 10.40
C TYR A 119 7.30 5.93 10.77
N ASP A 120 6.62 6.00 11.91
CA ASP A 120 5.98 7.22 12.41
C ASP A 120 6.06 7.31 13.93
N VAL A 121 5.59 8.42 14.50
CA VAL A 121 5.54 8.62 15.95
C VAL A 121 4.21 9.22 16.40
N THR A 122 3.88 9.01 17.67
CA THR A 122 2.73 9.59 18.38
C THR A 122 3.16 9.98 19.80
N PRO A 123 2.50 10.89 20.53
CA PRO A 123 1.41 11.83 20.19
C PRO A 123 1.84 13.07 19.37
N PRO A 124 0.92 13.92 18.84
CA PRO A 124 -0.55 13.90 19.03
C PRO A 124 -1.29 12.80 18.28
N ARG A 125 -0.84 12.49 17.06
CA ARG A 125 -1.34 11.40 16.23
C ARG A 125 -0.26 10.98 15.24
N PRO A 126 -0.19 9.70 14.86
CA PRO A 126 0.72 9.25 13.81
C PRO A 126 0.20 9.74 12.45
N HIS A 127 0.66 10.93 12.05
CA HIS A 127 0.11 11.64 10.91
C HIS A 127 0.39 10.92 9.58
N LEU A 128 1.58 10.35 9.39
CA LEU A 128 1.90 9.60 8.18
C LEU A 128 1.09 8.31 8.13
N ALA A 129 1.08 7.54 9.22
CA ALA A 129 0.32 6.29 9.28
C ALA A 129 -1.17 6.52 8.99
N GLY A 130 -1.79 7.48 9.69
CA GLY A 130 -3.21 7.80 9.50
C GLY A 130 -3.52 8.40 8.11
N THR A 131 -2.58 9.13 7.50
CA THR A 131 -2.76 9.62 6.12
C THR A 131 -2.71 8.47 5.12
N LEU A 132 -1.78 7.52 5.28
CA LEU A 132 -1.67 6.34 4.42
C LEU A 132 -2.91 5.45 4.55
N GLU A 133 -3.45 5.25 5.76
CA GLU A 133 -4.71 4.50 5.96
C GLU A 133 -5.88 5.12 5.20
N ILE A 134 -6.04 6.46 5.26
CA ILE A 134 -7.11 7.16 4.54
C ILE A 134 -6.95 7.00 3.03
N LEU A 135 -5.73 7.15 2.52
CA LEU A 135 -5.42 7.02 1.09
C LEU A 135 -5.59 5.59 0.59
N GLU A 136 -5.17 4.60 1.38
CA GLU A 136 -5.35 3.17 1.09
C GLU A 136 -6.84 2.81 1.03
N ASN A 137 -7.63 3.25 2.01
CA ASN A 137 -9.07 3.04 2.02
C ASN A 137 -9.79 3.73 0.84
N ALA A 138 -9.22 4.82 0.32
CA ALA A 138 -9.69 5.47 -0.90
C ALA A 138 -9.23 4.77 -2.19
N GLY A 139 -8.44 3.69 -2.09
CA GLY A 139 -7.93 2.90 -3.20
C GLY A 139 -6.78 3.56 -3.96
N ILE A 140 -6.15 4.59 -3.39
CA ILE A 140 -5.11 5.38 -4.07
C ILE A 140 -3.88 4.54 -4.41
N PHE A 141 -3.53 3.54 -3.61
CA PHE A 141 -2.36 2.67 -3.85
C PHE A 141 -2.72 1.33 -4.48
N GLY A 142 -3.96 1.19 -4.94
CA GLY A 142 -4.53 -0.09 -5.35
C GLY A 142 -3.77 -0.79 -6.47
N GLU A 143 -3.16 -0.03 -7.38
CA GLU A 143 -2.35 -0.56 -8.47
C GLU A 143 -0.90 -0.88 -8.08
N LEU A 144 -0.44 -0.41 -6.91
CA LEU A 144 0.90 -0.65 -6.43
C LEU A 144 1.09 -2.09 -5.93
N GLU A 145 0.02 -2.86 -5.67
CA GLU A 145 0.12 -4.22 -5.10
C GLU A 145 1.00 -4.27 -3.85
N ILE A 146 0.84 -3.28 -2.97
CA ILE A 146 1.58 -3.17 -1.71
C ILE A 146 0.70 -3.53 -0.52
N ARG A 147 1.33 -3.75 0.63
CA ARG A 147 0.69 -3.72 1.95
C ARG A 147 1.54 -2.90 2.91
N PHE A 148 0.93 -2.19 3.84
CA PHE A 148 1.66 -1.43 4.85
C PHE A 148 1.92 -2.24 6.12
N CYS A 149 3.14 -2.14 6.64
CA CYS A 149 3.55 -2.66 7.94
C CYS A 149 3.93 -1.46 8.82
N TYR A 150 3.11 -1.15 9.83
CA TYR A 150 3.23 0.09 10.61
C TYR A 150 4.12 -0.08 11.85
N HIS A 151 5.12 0.79 11.97
CA HIS A 151 6.06 0.93 13.08
C HIS A 151 5.86 2.32 13.70
N VAL A 152 4.90 2.43 14.62
CA VAL A 152 4.56 3.70 15.27
C VAL A 152 5.09 3.72 16.69
N ASN A 153 6.09 4.57 16.94
CA ASN A 153 6.67 4.72 18.26
C ASN A 153 5.89 5.74 19.10
N ASP A 154 5.56 5.36 20.33
CA ASP A 154 4.94 6.26 21.29
C ASP A 154 6.01 6.98 22.12
N ILE A 155 6.13 8.29 21.89
CA ILE A 155 7.11 9.15 22.56
C ILE A 155 6.89 9.13 24.08
N ARG A 156 5.66 8.90 24.57
CA ARG A 156 5.37 8.82 26.02
C ARG A 156 6.15 7.69 26.71
N GLU A 157 6.48 6.64 25.97
CA GLU A 157 7.21 5.48 26.51
C GLU A 157 8.68 5.78 26.79
N THR A 158 9.22 6.87 26.23
CA THR A 158 10.60 7.31 26.49
C THR A 158 10.81 7.75 27.95
N LYS A 159 9.74 8.15 28.65
CA LYS A 159 9.79 8.67 30.03
C LYS A 159 10.79 9.81 30.22
N ALA A 160 10.93 10.66 29.21
CA ALA A 160 11.76 11.86 29.25
C ALA A 160 11.20 12.91 30.23
N ASP A 161 12.08 13.81 30.69
CA ASP A 161 11.74 14.94 31.55
C ASP A 161 11.08 16.09 30.75
N ALA A 162 11.43 16.21 29.47
CA ALA A 162 10.86 17.18 28.54
C ALA A 162 10.67 16.59 27.13
N TYR A 163 9.67 17.10 26.42
CA TYR A 163 9.21 16.54 25.14
C TYR A 163 9.23 17.59 24.01
N PRO A 164 9.15 17.20 22.72
CA PRO A 164 9.37 18.15 21.62
C PRO A 164 8.36 19.29 21.55
N CYS A 165 7.07 19.02 21.75
CA CYS A 165 6.01 19.95 21.39
C CYS A 165 4.74 19.80 22.24
N LYS A 166 4.14 20.92 22.64
CA LYS A 166 2.92 20.96 23.44
C LYS A 166 1.69 20.40 22.71
N ALA A 167 1.71 20.43 21.37
CA ALA A 167 0.68 19.79 20.57
C ALA A 167 0.55 18.28 20.87
N GLY A 168 1.62 17.62 21.32
CA GLY A 168 1.58 16.23 21.78
C GLY A 168 0.85 16.00 23.12
N GLY A 169 0.36 17.06 23.77
CA GLY A 169 -0.34 16.98 25.06
C GLY A 169 0.60 16.81 26.26
N PHE A 170 1.90 17.03 26.07
CA PHE A 170 2.88 16.95 27.15
C PHE A 170 2.83 18.19 28.04
N SER A 171 3.12 17.99 29.34
CA SER A 171 3.11 19.05 30.34
C SER A 171 4.35 19.93 30.32
N ARG A 172 5.46 19.43 29.78
CA ARG A 172 6.75 20.12 29.72
C ARG A 172 7.42 19.91 28.36
N THR A 173 7.62 20.99 27.60
CA THR A 173 8.05 20.88 26.20
C THR A 173 9.08 21.92 25.76
N ILE A 174 9.89 21.55 24.77
CA ILE A 174 10.95 22.41 24.20
C ILE A 174 10.34 23.67 23.56
N ASP A 175 9.19 23.55 22.90
CA ASP A 175 8.56 24.64 22.15
C ASP A 175 7.82 25.68 23.00
N SER A 176 7.51 25.37 24.26
CA SER A 176 6.61 26.17 25.09
C SER A 176 7.17 26.50 26.48
N ASP A 177 8.12 25.73 26.99
CA ASP A 177 8.60 25.85 28.37
C ASP A 177 10.10 26.18 28.43
N ARG A 178 10.49 26.80 29.54
CA ARG A 178 11.90 27.04 29.86
C ARG A 178 12.47 25.82 30.58
N LEU A 179 13.64 25.38 30.13
CA LEU A 179 14.37 24.24 30.69
C LEU A 179 15.56 24.71 31.55
N SER A 180 16.00 23.87 32.48
CA SER A 180 17.12 24.14 33.39
C SER A 180 18.49 23.75 32.82
N GLY A 181 18.57 22.79 31.90
CA GLY A 181 19.81 22.38 31.25
C GLY A 181 20.21 20.91 31.48
N ASP A 182 19.61 20.28 32.48
CA ASP A 182 19.93 18.93 32.96
C ASP A 182 18.87 17.89 32.63
N GLU A 183 17.72 18.32 32.10
CA GLU A 183 16.62 17.45 31.71
C GLU A 183 17.02 16.46 30.62
N GLN A 184 16.60 15.20 30.77
CA GLN A 184 16.62 14.24 29.68
C GLN A 184 15.48 14.57 28.71
N VAL A 185 15.82 14.94 27.48
CA VAL A 185 14.86 15.42 26.49
C VAL A 185 14.56 14.34 25.44
N ALA A 186 13.28 14.07 25.18
CA ALA A 186 12.87 13.28 24.03
C ALA A 186 13.00 14.13 22.76
N GLY A 187 13.90 13.76 21.84
CA GLY A 187 14.17 14.57 20.66
C GLY A 187 15.29 14.02 19.78
N CYS A 188 15.28 14.42 18.51
CA CYS A 188 16.31 14.05 17.55
C CYS A 188 17.36 15.16 17.38
N VAL A 189 18.14 15.11 16.29
CA VAL A 189 19.11 16.15 15.94
C VAL A 189 18.50 17.56 15.88
N THR A 190 17.24 17.69 15.46
CA THR A 190 16.55 18.99 15.42
C THR A 190 16.36 19.55 16.83
N ALA A 191 15.95 18.72 17.78
CA ALA A 191 15.82 19.14 19.18
C ALA A 191 17.18 19.57 19.75
N ARG A 192 18.25 18.84 19.43
CA ARG A 192 19.62 19.22 19.82
C ARG A 192 19.99 20.62 19.35
N GLN A 193 19.74 20.91 18.07
CA GLN A 193 20.07 22.21 17.47
C GLN A 193 19.26 23.33 18.13
N VAL A 194 17.94 23.15 18.28
CA VAL A 194 17.07 24.13 18.96
C VAL A 194 17.56 24.40 20.38
N LEU A 195 17.84 23.36 21.16
CA LEU A 195 18.31 23.51 22.53
C LEU A 195 19.66 24.21 22.61
N ARG A 196 20.60 23.85 21.73
CA ARG A 196 21.91 24.49 21.68
C ARG A 196 21.82 25.96 21.29
N ASP A 197 20.98 26.31 20.33
CA ASP A 197 20.78 27.69 19.89
C ASP A 197 20.09 28.54 20.97
N CYS A 198 19.15 27.96 21.73
CA CYS A 198 18.43 28.66 22.79
C CYS A 198 19.21 28.77 24.11
N TYR A 199 20.01 27.76 24.47
CA TYR A 199 20.63 27.66 25.81
C TYR A 199 22.17 27.67 25.77
N GLY A 200 22.79 27.58 24.60
CA GLY A 200 24.25 27.62 24.41
C GLY A 200 24.99 26.33 24.81
N HIS A 201 24.27 25.26 25.16
CA HIS A 201 24.84 23.97 25.54
C HIS A 201 23.92 22.81 25.12
N ASP A 202 24.45 21.59 25.14
CA ASP A 202 23.72 20.38 24.78
C ASP A 202 22.98 19.79 26.00
N PHE A 203 21.81 19.20 25.75
CA PHE A 203 21.03 18.43 26.72
C PHE A 203 21.19 16.93 26.46
N PRO A 204 21.03 16.06 27.48
CA PRO A 204 20.86 14.63 27.26
C PRO A 204 19.64 14.36 26.38
N LEU A 205 19.79 13.54 25.33
CA LEU A 205 18.73 13.26 24.36
C LEU A 205 18.39 11.77 24.29
N ILE A 206 17.09 11.47 24.25
CA ILE A 206 16.53 10.19 23.81
C ILE A 206 16.02 10.38 22.39
N ASP A 207 16.60 9.65 21.42
CA ASP A 207 16.17 9.77 20.03
C ASP A 207 14.76 9.20 19.82
N ILE A 208 13.94 9.98 19.13
CA ILE A 208 12.56 9.65 18.77
C ILE A 208 12.33 9.77 17.27
N CYS A 209 13.36 9.95 16.46
CA CYS A 209 13.19 10.21 15.03
C CYS A 209 12.66 8.95 14.32
N PRO A 210 11.50 8.99 13.63
CA PRO A 210 11.03 7.85 12.85
C PRO A 210 12.03 7.40 11.79
N ALA A 211 12.70 8.36 11.14
CA ALA A 211 13.71 8.06 10.13
C ALA A 211 14.95 7.34 10.69
N ASN A 212 15.30 7.56 11.96
CA ASN A 212 16.44 6.86 12.57
C ASN A 212 16.05 5.46 13.07
N ALA A 213 14.76 5.22 13.31
CA ALA A 213 14.21 3.93 13.74
C ALA A 213 14.07 2.90 12.61
N VAL A 214 14.37 3.29 11.37
CA VAL A 214 14.28 2.42 10.19
C VAL A 214 15.16 1.16 10.36
N SER A 215 14.54 -0.01 10.20
CA SER A 215 15.20 -1.32 10.24
C SER A 215 14.90 -2.23 9.05
N GLU A 216 13.90 -1.90 8.24
CA GLU A 216 13.40 -2.72 7.12
C GLU A 216 13.15 -1.89 5.86
N GLU A 217 13.03 -2.57 4.71
CA GLU A 217 12.87 -1.96 3.38
C GLU A 217 11.86 -2.74 2.51
N PRO A 218 11.21 -2.08 1.52
CA PRO A 218 11.18 -0.63 1.33
C PRO A 218 10.44 0.07 2.48
N PHE A 219 10.88 1.27 2.84
CA PHE A 219 10.24 2.04 3.91
C PHE A 219 9.73 3.41 3.45
N ILE A 220 8.78 3.94 4.22
CA ILE A 220 8.42 5.36 4.22
C ILE A 220 8.49 5.89 5.66
N ALA A 221 9.19 7.01 5.87
CA ALA A 221 9.36 7.61 7.19
C ALA A 221 9.18 9.13 7.17
N ARG A 222 8.92 9.75 8.33
CA ARG A 222 8.87 11.22 8.44
C ARG A 222 10.17 11.82 8.96
N CYS A 223 10.53 12.99 8.42
CA CYS A 223 11.57 13.85 8.99
C CYS A 223 11.20 15.34 8.92
N CYS A 224 11.43 16.09 10.00
CA CYS A 224 11.10 17.53 10.07
C CYS A 224 12.13 18.41 9.34
N ARG A 225 13.21 17.79 8.85
CA ARG A 225 14.26 18.45 8.07
C ARG A 225 13.98 18.20 6.59
N ALA A 226 13.50 19.24 5.90
CA ALA A 226 13.06 19.14 4.51
C ALA A 226 14.19 18.65 3.58
N GLU A 227 15.44 19.01 3.88
CA GLU A 227 16.64 18.56 3.16
C GLU A 227 16.89 17.06 3.23
N ARG A 228 16.25 16.35 4.18
CA ARG A 228 16.26 14.89 4.27
C ARG A 228 15.10 14.24 3.52
N SER A 229 14.27 14.96 2.79
CA SER A 229 13.15 14.36 2.04
C SER A 229 13.62 13.74 0.73
N GLY A 230 12.89 12.74 0.25
CA GLY A 230 13.19 12.03 -1.00
C GLY A 230 13.66 10.60 -0.78
N ILE A 231 13.83 9.87 -1.90
CA ILE A 231 14.30 8.49 -1.92
C ILE A 231 15.76 8.47 -1.48
N GLN A 232 16.08 7.61 -0.51
CA GLN A 232 17.42 7.52 0.06
C GLN A 232 17.64 6.19 0.77
N THR A 233 18.88 5.96 1.18
CA THR A 233 19.25 4.84 2.04
C THR A 233 19.48 5.33 3.47
N LEU A 234 18.75 4.78 4.44
CA LEU A 234 18.94 5.01 5.87
C LEU A 234 19.25 3.68 6.56
N ASN A 235 20.28 3.64 7.40
CA ASN A 235 20.72 2.42 8.09
C ASN A 235 20.96 1.22 7.16
N GLY A 236 21.41 1.49 5.92
CA GLY A 236 21.60 0.45 4.89
C GLY A 236 20.30 -0.09 4.26
N LYS A 237 19.14 0.52 4.58
CA LYS A 237 17.82 0.18 4.05
C LYS A 237 17.38 1.25 3.06
N LYS A 238 16.78 0.88 1.94
CA LYS A 238 16.28 1.83 0.93
C LYS A 238 14.80 2.16 1.17
N GLY A 239 14.46 3.43 0.98
CA GLY A 239 13.10 3.92 1.20
C GLY A 239 12.96 5.39 0.86
N VAL A 240 11.86 6.01 1.31
CA VAL A 240 11.56 7.42 1.06
C VAL A 240 11.26 8.14 2.36
N VAL A 241 11.81 9.35 2.51
CA VAL A 241 11.50 10.22 3.63
C VAL A 241 10.62 11.36 3.16
N VAL A 242 9.55 11.62 3.90
CA VAL A 242 8.63 12.73 3.64
C VAL A 242 8.67 13.75 4.79
N HIS A 243 8.43 15.01 4.46
CA HIS A 243 8.47 16.10 5.43
C HIS A 243 7.27 16.07 6.40
N TRP A 244 7.41 16.67 7.58
CA TRP A 244 6.30 16.79 8.56
C TRP A 244 5.13 17.66 8.06
N GLY A 245 5.38 18.50 7.07
CA GLY A 245 4.38 19.31 6.38
C GLY A 245 3.89 18.72 5.06
N SER A 246 4.33 17.51 4.66
CA SER A 246 3.91 16.92 3.37
C SER A 246 2.39 16.67 3.33
N SER A 247 1.77 17.12 2.24
CA SER A 247 0.35 16.88 1.94
C SER A 247 0.10 15.41 1.56
N PRO A 248 -1.18 14.94 1.59
CA PRO A 248 -1.51 13.60 1.12
C PRO A 248 -1.01 13.33 -0.30
N LYS A 249 -1.14 14.29 -1.22
CA LYS A 249 -0.61 14.18 -2.58
C LYS A 249 0.91 13.97 -2.59
N GLN A 250 1.66 14.74 -1.80
CA GLN A 250 3.13 14.61 -1.76
C GLN A 250 3.56 13.26 -1.18
N ILE A 251 2.82 12.72 -0.21
CA ILE A 251 3.04 11.38 0.34
C ILE A 251 2.75 10.33 -0.72
N THR A 252 1.65 10.45 -1.45
CA THR A 252 1.30 9.56 -2.57
C THR A 252 2.39 9.57 -3.64
N ASP A 253 2.76 10.74 -4.16
CA ASP A 253 3.78 10.87 -5.21
C ASP A 253 5.12 10.25 -4.77
N ALA A 254 5.53 10.48 -3.52
CA ALA A 254 6.76 9.94 -2.96
C ALA A 254 6.74 8.41 -2.87
N LEU A 255 5.61 7.82 -2.49
CA LEU A 255 5.47 6.37 -2.41
C LEU A 255 5.45 5.74 -3.80
N TYR A 256 4.70 6.30 -4.75
CA TYR A 256 4.71 5.85 -6.14
C TYR A 256 6.12 5.85 -6.73
N ALA A 257 6.85 6.96 -6.58
CA ALA A 257 8.22 7.08 -7.05
C ALA A 257 9.14 6.02 -6.41
N LEU A 258 8.99 5.74 -5.11
CA LEU A 258 9.76 4.70 -4.43
C LEU A 258 9.47 3.31 -5.01
N ILE A 259 8.19 2.96 -5.20
CA ILE A 259 7.81 1.64 -5.70
C ILE A 259 8.23 1.44 -7.16
N ASP A 260 8.13 2.47 -7.98
CA ASP A 260 8.59 2.44 -9.37
C ASP A 260 10.11 2.21 -9.44
N GLU A 261 10.88 2.92 -8.61
CA GLU A 261 12.34 2.72 -8.52
C GLU A 261 12.69 1.33 -7.98
N TRP A 262 11.99 0.87 -6.94
CA TRP A 262 12.20 -0.44 -6.31
C TRP A 262 11.98 -1.61 -7.28
N ARG A 263 11.01 -1.48 -8.19
CA ARG A 263 10.68 -2.52 -9.19
C ARG A 263 11.51 -2.45 -10.46
N SER A 264 12.24 -1.36 -10.66
CA SER A 264 13.10 -1.16 -11.84
C SER A 264 14.53 -1.69 -11.63
N GLU A 265 14.88 -2.02 -10.39
CA GLU A 265 16.15 -2.68 -10.01
C GLU A 265 16.06 -4.21 -10.11
#